data_AF-A0A2D6P582-F1
#
_entry.id   AF-A0A2D6P582-F1
#
_cell.length_a   1.000
_cell.length_b   1.000
_cell.length_c   1.000
_cell.angle_alpha   90.00
_cell.angle_beta   90.00
_cell.angle_gamma   90.00
#
_symmetry.space_group_name_H-M   'P 1'
#
loop_
_entity.id
_entity.type
_entity.pdbx_description
1 polymer ?
#
loop_
_entity_poly.entity_id
_entity_poly.type
_entity_poly.pdbx_seq_one_letter_code
_entity_poly.pdbx_strand_id
1 'polypeptide(L)'
;MNLQKLYTRFIGVVFVLVFISLILDFSEFGFREETWHKIFHVLLGFIVIYYGWNNERFWKPFCISNGLFFTFVALFGWMYMDFGGLDAFNFVDTVLHSAVGLSGLLIGFFYKKN
;
A
#
# COMPACT_ATOMS: atom_id res chain seq x y z
N MET A 1 1.17 -5.39 22.53
CA MET A 1 1.77 -5.55 21.18
C MET A 1 1.54 -4.25 20.42
N ASN A 2 2.57 -3.60 19.89
CA ASN A 2 2.38 -2.33 19.18
C ASN A 2 1.77 -2.60 17.79
N LEU A 3 0.47 -2.32 17.62
CA LEU A 3 -0.23 -2.57 16.35
C LEU A 3 0.30 -1.69 15.20
N GLN A 4 0.76 -0.47 15.48
CA GLN A 4 1.35 0.40 14.44
C GLN A 4 2.63 -0.22 13.88
N LYS A 5 3.45 -0.81 14.75
CA LYS A 5 4.64 -1.59 14.35
C LYS A 5 4.25 -2.79 13.50
N LEU A 6 3.28 -3.58 13.97
CA LEU A 6 2.84 -4.80 13.29
C LEU A 6 2.26 -4.47 11.91
N TYR A 7 1.37 -3.49 11.83
CA TYR A 7 0.79 -3.00 10.59
C TYR A 7 1.88 -2.53 9.62
N THR A 8 2.78 -1.65 10.09
CA THR A 8 3.86 -1.12 9.26
C THR A 8 4.69 -2.26 8.65
N ARG A 9 5.12 -3.22 9.48
CA ARG A 9 5.91 -4.37 9.01
C ARG A 9 5.13 -5.25 8.04
N PHE A 10 3.88 -5.57 8.35
CA PHE A 10 3.03 -6.39 7.51
C PHE A 10 2.85 -5.77 6.12
N ILE A 11 2.45 -4.51 6.07
CA ILE A 11 2.28 -3.76 4.80
C ILE A 11 3.60 -3.67 4.04
N GLY A 12 4.71 -3.40 4.73
CA GLY A 12 6.04 -3.37 4.10
C GLY A 12 6.41 -4.68 3.42
N VAL A 13 6.14 -5.82 4.06
CA VAL A 13 6.38 -7.14 3.45
C VAL A 13 5.45 -7.37 2.26
N VAL A 14 4.15 -7.09 2.40
CA VAL A 14 3.18 -7.25 1.29
C VAL A 14 3.60 -6.45 0.07
N PHE A 15 4.01 -5.20 0.27
CA PHE A 15 4.49 -4.32 -0.80
C PHE A 15 5.75 -4.82 -1.49
N VAL A 16 6.70 -5.40 -0.77
CA VAL A 16 7.85 -6.04 -1.42
C VAL A 16 7.44 -7.29 -2.19
N LEU A 17 6.46 -8.06 -1.71
CA LEU A 17 5.97 -9.25 -2.42
C LEU A 17 5.29 -8.92 -3.77
N VAL A 18 4.78 -7.69 -3.95
CA VAL A 18 4.30 -7.18 -5.24
C VAL A 18 5.39 -7.28 -6.33
N PHE A 19 6.67 -7.33 -5.95
CA PHE A 19 7.79 -7.55 -6.89
C PHE A 19 7.63 -8.81 -7.74
N ILE A 20 7.03 -9.88 -7.19
CA ILE A 20 6.76 -11.10 -7.95
C ILE A 20 5.74 -10.79 -9.07
N SER A 21 4.66 -10.10 -8.75
CA SER A 21 3.65 -9.65 -9.72
C SER A 21 4.24 -8.69 -10.76
N LEU A 22 5.16 -7.80 -10.36
CA LEU A 22 5.88 -6.90 -11.26
C LEU A 22 6.70 -7.67 -12.30
N ILE A 23 7.49 -8.67 -11.88
CA ILE A 23 8.29 -9.47 -12.81
C ILE A 23 7.39 -10.19 -13.80
N LEU A 24 6.33 -10.87 -13.32
CA LEU A 24 5.44 -11.66 -14.16
C LEU A 24 4.76 -10.78 -15.21
N ASP A 25 4.15 -9.68 -14.79
CA ASP A 25 3.46 -8.75 -15.68
C ASP A 25 4.41 -8.07 -16.67
N PHE A 26 5.61 -7.66 -16.24
CA PHE A 26 6.62 -7.10 -17.14
C PHE A 26 7.11 -8.13 -18.16
N SER A 27 7.25 -9.41 -17.76
CA SER A 27 7.70 -10.48 -18.67
C SER A 27 6.66 -10.83 -19.74
N GLU A 28 5.37 -10.69 -19.42
CA GLU A 28 4.27 -11.04 -20.31
C GLU A 28 3.86 -9.87 -21.22
N PHE A 29 3.75 -8.67 -20.65
CA PHE A 29 3.16 -7.52 -21.35
C PHE A 29 4.16 -6.38 -21.62
N GLY A 30 5.39 -6.48 -21.12
CA GLY A 30 6.38 -5.42 -21.20
C GLY A 30 6.06 -4.23 -20.30
N PHE A 31 6.66 -3.07 -20.61
CA PHE A 31 6.51 -1.86 -19.81
C PHE A 31 5.17 -1.15 -20.09
N ARG A 32 4.37 -0.93 -19.04
CA ARG A 32 3.07 -0.25 -19.09
C ARG A 32 2.88 0.66 -17.88
N GLU A 33 1.80 1.44 -17.86
CA GLU A 33 1.47 2.29 -16.69
C GLU A 33 1.30 1.46 -15.40
N GLU A 34 0.79 0.23 -15.52
CA GLU A 34 0.70 -0.74 -14.41
C GLU A 34 2.07 -1.11 -13.82
N THR A 35 3.12 -1.09 -14.64
CA THR A 35 4.50 -1.30 -14.16
C THR A 35 4.91 -0.24 -13.15
N TRP A 36 4.54 1.04 -13.39
CA TRP A 36 4.84 2.13 -12.45
C TRP A 36 4.08 1.98 -11.12
N HIS A 37 2.82 1.56 -11.19
CA HIS A 37 2.01 1.25 -10.01
C HIS A 37 2.68 0.18 -9.13
N LYS A 38 3.09 -0.95 -9.72
CA LYS A 38 3.78 -2.03 -9.00
C LYS A 38 5.16 -1.61 -8.49
N ILE A 39 5.92 -0.83 -9.26
CA ILE A 39 7.20 -0.26 -8.81
C ILE A 39 6.98 0.64 -7.57
N PHE A 40 5.96 1.48 -7.57
CA PHE A 40 5.62 2.33 -6.42
C PHE A 40 5.42 1.51 -5.15
N HIS A 41 4.63 0.43 -5.22
CA HIS A 41 4.46 -0.48 -4.09
C HIS A 41 5.78 -1.06 -3.62
N VAL A 42 6.57 -1.64 -4.53
CA VAL A 42 7.85 -2.28 -4.19
C VAL A 42 8.80 -1.30 -3.51
N LEU A 43 8.95 -0.08 -4.04
CA LEU A 43 9.79 0.96 -3.44
C LEU A 43 9.31 1.35 -2.04
N LEU A 44 7.99 1.53 -1.86
CA LEU A 44 7.42 1.83 -0.56
C LEU A 44 7.67 0.69 0.44
N GLY A 45 7.57 -0.56 0.00
CA GLY A 45 7.93 -1.75 0.78
C GLY A 45 9.39 -1.73 1.24
N PHE A 46 10.33 -1.42 0.34
CA PHE A 46 11.75 -1.29 0.69
C PHE A 46 12.00 -0.16 1.69
N ILE A 47 11.36 1.01 1.54
CA ILE A 47 11.46 2.11 2.51
C ILE A 47 11.01 1.65 3.89
N VAL A 48 9.89 0.90 3.97
CA VAL A 48 9.38 0.38 5.24
C VAL A 48 10.34 -0.63 5.87
N ILE A 49 10.91 -1.55 5.09
CA ILE A 49 11.88 -2.54 5.61
C ILE A 49 13.17 -1.87 6.05
N TYR A 50 13.68 -0.92 5.28
CA TYR A 50 14.95 -0.26 5.58
C TYR A 50 14.83 0.75 6.73
N TYR A 51 13.87 1.68 6.66
CA TYR A 51 13.70 2.74 7.66
C TYR A 51 12.68 2.40 8.73
N GLY A 52 11.57 1.78 8.35
CA GLY A 52 10.43 1.58 9.23
C GLY A 52 10.56 0.39 10.19
N TRP A 53 11.41 -0.60 9.92
CA TRP A 53 11.34 -1.90 10.61
C TRP A 53 11.49 -1.82 12.14
N ASN A 54 12.37 -0.94 12.62
CA ASN A 54 12.64 -0.74 14.05
C ASN A 54 12.50 0.72 14.50
N ASN A 55 11.94 1.60 13.67
CA ASN A 55 11.83 3.02 13.97
C ASN A 55 10.44 3.40 14.49
N GLU A 56 10.31 3.62 15.79
CA GLU A 56 9.02 3.96 16.42
C GLU A 56 8.45 5.29 15.93
N ARG A 57 9.32 6.25 15.57
CA ARG A 57 8.90 7.56 15.05
C ARG A 57 8.32 7.44 13.64
N PHE A 58 8.57 6.34 12.94
CA PHE A 58 8.07 6.09 11.59
C PHE A 58 6.70 5.42 11.59
N TRP A 59 6.39 4.54 12.54
CA TRP A 59 5.20 3.68 12.48
C TRP A 59 3.88 4.45 12.44
N LYS A 60 3.67 5.40 13.35
CA LYS A 60 2.42 6.17 13.39
C LYS A 60 2.26 7.05 12.15
N PRO A 61 3.25 7.88 11.75
CA PRO A 61 3.17 8.65 10.51
C PRO A 61 2.93 7.76 9.29
N PHE A 62 3.60 6.62 9.19
CA PHE A 62 3.39 5.68 8.09
C PHE A 62 1.95 5.18 8.04
N CYS A 63 1.38 4.71 9.16
CA CYS A 63 -0.01 4.24 9.21
C CYS A 63 -0.99 5.31 8.70
N ILE A 64 -0.83 6.56 9.16
CA ILE A 64 -1.70 7.68 8.78
C ILE A 64 -1.51 8.06 7.32
N SER A 65 -0.27 8.30 6.87
CA SER A 65 0.00 8.72 5.49
C SER A 65 -0.37 7.64 4.48
N ASN A 66 -0.04 6.38 4.77
CA ASN A 66 -0.43 5.24 3.95
C ASN A 66 -1.96 5.08 3.94
N GLY A 67 -2.60 5.20 5.10
CA GLY A 67 -4.05 5.14 5.23
C GLY A 67 -4.75 6.22 4.40
N LEU A 68 -4.30 7.47 4.50
CA LEU A 68 -4.83 8.60 3.72
C LEU A 68 -4.65 8.39 2.22
N PHE A 69 -3.44 8.01 1.80
CA PHE A 69 -3.12 7.79 0.39
C PHE A 69 -4.02 6.69 -0.23
N PHE A 70 -4.07 5.51 0.39
CA PHE A 70 -4.86 4.40 -0.15
C PHE A 70 -6.37 4.60 -0.01
N THR A 71 -6.82 5.38 0.98
CA THR A 71 -8.23 5.82 1.05
C THR A 71 -8.56 6.73 -0.12
N PHE A 72 -7.68 7.69 -0.46
CA PHE A 72 -7.87 8.55 -1.63
C PHE A 72 -7.90 7.74 -2.93
N VAL A 73 -6.94 6.83 -3.13
CA VAL A 73 -6.89 5.94 -4.30
C VAL A 73 -8.16 5.09 -4.40
N ALA A 74 -8.62 4.52 -3.27
CA ALA A 74 -9.85 3.75 -3.23
C ALA A 74 -11.09 4.57 -3.57
N LEU A 75 -11.24 5.77 -2.98
CA LEU A 75 -12.35 6.67 -3.30
C LEU A 75 -12.36 7.03 -4.78
N PHE A 76 -11.18 7.27 -5.37
CA PHE A 76 -11.06 7.49 -6.80
C PHE A 76 -11.49 6.26 -7.61
N GLY A 77 -11.00 5.06 -7.26
CA GLY A 77 -11.39 3.80 -7.92
C GLY A 77 -12.88 3.50 -7.83
N TRP A 78 -13.52 3.80 -6.69
CA TRP A 78 -14.98 3.66 -6.54
C TRP A 78 -15.77 4.63 -7.42
N MET A 79 -15.23 5.82 -7.69
CA MET A 79 -15.87 6.83 -8.55
C MET A 79 -15.58 6.61 -10.05
N TYR A 80 -14.41 6.07 -10.37
CA TYR A 80 -13.90 5.91 -11.72
C TYR A 80 -13.30 4.50 -11.88
N MET A 81 -14.15 3.47 -11.84
CA MET A 81 -13.70 2.09 -12.02
C MET A 81 -13.00 1.92 -13.37
N ASP A 82 -11.90 1.16 -13.35
CA ASP A 82 -11.05 0.86 -14.51
C ASP A 82 -10.50 2.11 -15.24
N PHE A 83 -10.28 3.21 -14.50
CA PHE A 83 -9.75 4.45 -15.06
C PHE A 83 -8.40 4.21 -15.78
N GLY A 84 -8.35 4.53 -17.08
CA GLY A 84 -7.15 4.36 -17.90
C GLY A 84 -6.76 2.91 -18.18
N GLY A 85 -7.59 1.92 -17.82
CA GLY A 85 -7.25 0.50 -17.91
C GLY A 85 -6.15 0.07 -16.93
N LEU A 86 -5.95 0.84 -15.85
CA LEU A 86 -5.02 0.55 -14.77
C LEU A 86 -5.63 -0.44 -13.78
N ASP A 87 -4.90 -1.50 -13.43
CA ASP A 87 -5.38 -2.49 -12.47
C ASP A 87 -5.60 -1.85 -11.10
N ALA A 88 -4.81 -0.82 -10.76
CA ALA A 88 -4.96 -0.03 -9.54
C ALA A 88 -6.39 0.47 -9.24
N PHE A 89 -7.23 0.60 -10.28
CA PHE A 89 -8.62 1.06 -10.20
C PHE A 89 -9.65 0.00 -10.60
N ASN A 90 -9.22 -1.25 -10.83
CA ASN A 90 -10.14 -2.35 -11.00
C ASN A 90 -10.86 -2.66 -9.68
N PHE A 91 -11.91 -3.47 -9.74
CA PHE A 91 -12.72 -3.78 -8.55
C PHE A 91 -11.90 -4.41 -7.41
N VAL A 92 -11.01 -5.36 -7.73
CA VAL A 92 -10.24 -6.10 -6.73
C VAL A 92 -9.25 -5.18 -6.02
N ASP A 93 -8.48 -4.41 -6.77
CA ASP A 93 -7.50 -3.48 -6.23
C ASP A 93 -8.16 -2.32 -5.50
N THR A 94 -9.31 -1.83 -5.97
CA THR A 94 -10.10 -0.82 -5.25
C THR A 94 -10.55 -1.31 -3.88
N VAL A 95 -10.96 -2.58 -3.76
CA VAL A 95 -11.29 -3.22 -2.48
C VAL A 95 -10.05 -3.37 -1.59
N LEU A 96 -8.92 -3.81 -2.16
CA LEU A 96 -7.66 -3.93 -1.41
C LEU A 96 -7.16 -2.57 -0.92
N HIS A 97 -7.19 -1.54 -1.75
CA HIS A 97 -6.87 -0.16 -1.39
C HIS A 97 -7.81 0.37 -0.32
N SER A 98 -9.09 0.03 -0.37
CA SER A 98 -10.05 0.38 0.70
C SER A 98 -9.66 -0.28 2.03
N ALA A 99 -9.33 -1.57 2.01
CA ALA A 99 -8.92 -2.31 3.21
C ALA A 99 -7.62 -1.74 3.81
N VAL A 100 -6.60 -1.50 2.98
CA VAL A 100 -5.32 -0.90 3.39
C VAL A 100 -5.52 0.54 3.89
N GLY A 101 -6.31 1.34 3.18
CA GLY A 101 -6.63 2.72 3.53
C GLY A 101 -7.30 2.83 4.89
N LEU A 102 -8.43 2.13 5.06
CA LEU A 102 -9.21 2.15 6.29
C LEU A 102 -8.44 1.56 7.48
N SER A 103 -7.75 0.43 7.31
CA SER A 103 -6.97 -0.17 8.39
C SER A 103 -5.80 0.72 8.82
N GLY A 104 -5.11 1.37 7.89
CA GLY A 104 -4.06 2.34 8.18
C GLY A 104 -4.55 3.55 8.99
N LEU A 105 -5.69 4.14 8.60
CA LEU A 105 -6.31 5.24 9.34
C LEU A 105 -6.76 4.80 10.73
N LEU A 106 -7.42 3.64 10.84
CA LEU A 106 -7.91 3.12 12.11
C LEU A 106 -6.76 2.89 13.09
N ILE A 107 -5.70 2.21 12.65
CA ILE A 107 -4.52 1.91 13.49
C ILE A 107 -3.70 3.18 13.78
N GLY A 108 -3.59 4.09 12.81
CA GLY A 108 -2.84 5.34 12.94
C GLY A 108 -3.45 6.33 13.94
N PHE A 109 -4.78 6.49 13.91
CA PHE A 109 -5.49 7.47 14.76
C PHE A 109 -5.98 6.89 16.08
N PHE A 110 -6.56 5.69 16.08
CA PHE A 110 -7.30 5.18 17.23
C PHE A 110 -6.50 4.22 18.12
N TYR A 111 -5.38 3.68 17.64
CA TYR A 111 -4.54 2.84 18.47
C TYR A 111 -3.50 3.66 19.25
N LYS A 112 -3.72 3.84 20.56
CA LYS A 112 -2.70 4.39 21.46
C LYS A 112 -1.70 3.31 21.84
N LYS A 113 -0.42 3.69 21.83
CA LYS A 113 0.69 2.90 22.39
C LYS A 113 0.44 2.77 23.90
N ASN A 114 -0.05 1.61 24.35
CA ASN A 114 -0.02 1.23 25.77
C ASN A 114 1.42 0.98 26.19
#